data_AF-A0A0L0FCJ4-F1
#
_entry.id   AF-A0A0L0FCJ4-F1
#
_cell.length_a   1.000
_cell.length_b   1.000
_cell.length_c   1.000
_cell.angle_alpha   90.00
_cell.angle_beta   90.00
_cell.angle_gamma   90.00
#
_symmetry.space_group_name_H-M   'P 1'
#
loop_
_entity.id
_entity.type
_entity.pdbx_description
1 polymer ?
#
loop_
_entity_poly.entity_id
_entity_poly.type
_entity_poly.pdbx_seq_one_letter_code
_entity_poly.pdbx_strand_id
1 'polypeptide(L)'
;MEIGEGDEGEGVYVNVSPDGSVRVRVRALPLPPQVGAVIDEYSDKLRRLGAGAVDDLGHESSSGSEWRQRLYDRLQRAFLSASQGKQRATTQQDTPNTDTEETNESGWEAFQVDEPIRQVYAMCARNLWAFGPKNCGPNVLVNGIPWYSRDGSAAGGEDEELEVKRGIVAKLDSSIVNGFQNATANGPLCEEPMRCVLFVVENIWMSPALLDRARTGEKPKGRGEGADNDFTPMHCTGELSDALESTASDNGANLDPKTLSKGSSLGAVIGQMVSVVKETCRKAFIASHPRLMYAQYACDIQAPAEVLGKVYAVVSKREGVVLSENMKEGSDIFTIKCLLPVRNSFGFADEIRKRTSGAAFPQLVFSHWETIPVNPFWIPTTVEELLHYGEIADTVNLAMKLMNDVRKRKGLRVKEKLVEHGEKQRTLGRNK
;
A
#
# COMPACT_ATOMS: atom_id res chain seq x y z
N MET A 1 -6.06 -20.00 -17.46
CA MET A 1 -5.90 -19.01 -16.36
C MET A 1 -7.29 -18.85 -15.77
N GLU A 2 -7.73 -19.87 -15.04
CA GLU A 2 -8.99 -19.82 -14.30
C GLU A 2 -8.64 -19.37 -12.89
N ILE A 3 -9.11 -18.17 -12.58
CA ILE A 3 -9.06 -17.57 -11.26
C ILE A 3 -10.04 -18.39 -10.42
N GLY A 4 -9.60 -18.87 -9.27
CA GLY A 4 -10.50 -19.45 -8.28
C GLY A 4 -11.42 -18.36 -7.74
N GLU A 5 -12.54 -18.13 -8.42
CA GLU A 5 -13.62 -17.26 -7.99
C GLU A 5 -14.46 -18.01 -6.95
N GLY A 6 -14.04 -17.90 -5.69
CA GLY A 6 -15.01 -17.68 -4.62
C GLY A 6 -15.13 -16.17 -4.48
N ASP A 7 -16.35 -15.65 -4.58
CA ASP A 7 -16.73 -14.24 -4.40
C ASP A 7 -16.47 -13.79 -2.94
N GLU A 8 -15.19 -13.76 -2.55
CA GLU A 8 -14.73 -13.15 -1.32
C GLU A 8 -14.50 -11.68 -1.64
N GLY A 9 -15.46 -10.83 -1.25
CA GLY A 9 -15.61 -9.44 -1.71
C GLY A 9 -14.34 -8.58 -1.84
N GLU A 10 -14.46 -7.48 -2.58
CA GLU A 10 -13.36 -6.62 -3.04
C GLU A 10 -12.22 -6.42 -2.02
N GLY A 11 -10.99 -6.67 -2.46
CA GLY A 11 -9.78 -6.50 -1.65
C GLY A 11 -9.53 -7.58 -0.60
N VAL A 12 -10.32 -8.65 -0.53
CA VAL A 12 -10.07 -9.78 0.38
C VAL A 12 -9.25 -10.88 -0.33
N TYR A 13 -8.28 -11.45 0.39
CA TYR A 13 -7.59 -12.65 -0.08
C TYR A 13 -7.30 -13.60 1.08
N VAL A 14 -7.54 -14.89 0.82
CA VAL A 14 -7.22 -15.99 1.73
C VAL A 14 -6.07 -16.80 1.17
N ASN A 15 -5.04 -17.00 1.98
CA ASN A 15 -3.90 -17.83 1.62
C ASN A 15 -3.67 -18.92 2.65
N VAL A 16 -3.07 -20.02 2.21
CA VAL A 16 -2.76 -21.18 3.04
C VAL A 16 -1.25 -21.39 3.01
N SER A 17 -0.66 -21.75 4.15
CA SER A 17 0.74 -22.12 4.22
C SER A 17 1.02 -23.35 3.35
N PRO A 18 2.25 -23.51 2.79
CA PRO A 18 2.58 -24.63 1.92
C PRO A 18 2.32 -26.02 2.53
N ASP A 19 2.37 -26.11 3.86
CA ASP A 19 2.12 -27.33 4.63
C ASP A 19 0.65 -27.52 5.07
N GLY A 20 -0.24 -26.59 4.72
CA GLY A 20 -1.65 -26.62 5.12
C GLY A 20 -1.92 -26.33 6.60
N SER A 21 -0.90 -25.98 7.38
CA SER A 21 -1.03 -25.84 8.84
C SER A 21 -1.73 -24.56 9.29
N VAL A 22 -1.61 -23.48 8.49
CA VAL A 22 -2.19 -22.16 8.79
C VAL A 22 -2.86 -21.59 7.54
N ARG A 23 -4.00 -20.94 7.74
CA ARG A 23 -4.70 -20.15 6.72
C ARG A 23 -4.90 -18.73 7.23
N VAL A 24 -4.57 -17.73 6.42
CA VAL A 24 -4.65 -16.31 6.78
C VAL A 24 -5.58 -15.59 5.83
N ARG A 25 -6.51 -14.81 6.37
CA ARG A 25 -7.41 -13.91 5.62
C ARG A 25 -6.99 -12.46 5.85
N VAL A 26 -6.67 -11.76 4.77
CA VAL A 26 -6.31 -10.34 4.80
C VAL A 26 -7.22 -9.58 3.87
N ARG A 27 -7.67 -8.40 4.31
CA ARG A 27 -8.34 -7.40 3.47
C ARG A 27 -7.40 -6.21 3.24
N ALA A 28 -7.31 -5.74 2.01
CA ALA A 28 -6.68 -4.47 1.65
C ALA A 28 -7.75 -3.42 1.36
N LEU A 29 -7.62 -2.25 1.97
CA LEU A 29 -8.51 -1.11 1.81
C LEU A 29 -7.68 0.15 1.50
N PRO A 30 -8.24 1.11 0.76
CA PRO A 30 -7.58 2.40 0.61
C PRO A 30 -7.55 3.09 1.97
N LEU A 31 -6.40 3.66 2.33
CA LEU A 31 -6.26 4.50 3.51
C LEU A 31 -6.66 5.94 3.13
N PRO A 32 -7.48 6.64 3.94
CA PRO A 32 -7.79 8.03 3.68
C PRO A 32 -6.50 8.86 3.56
N PRO A 33 -6.34 9.73 2.55
CA PRO A 33 -5.13 10.51 2.33
C PRO A 33 -4.73 11.35 3.55
N GLN A 34 -5.71 11.81 4.33
CA GLN A 34 -5.53 12.57 5.57
C GLN A 34 -4.75 11.75 6.61
N VAL A 35 -5.06 10.45 6.72
CA VAL A 35 -4.37 9.55 7.64
C VAL A 35 -2.95 9.28 7.15
N GLY A 36 -2.78 9.06 5.85
CA GLY A 36 -1.45 8.90 5.25
C GLY A 36 -0.53 10.10 5.49
N ALA A 37 -1.05 11.32 5.34
CA ALA A 37 -0.31 12.56 5.59
C ALA A 37 0.12 12.71 7.07
N VAL A 38 -0.77 12.36 8.01
CA VAL A 38 -0.41 12.34 9.44
C VAL A 38 0.71 11.32 9.70
N ILE A 39 0.68 10.13 9.10
CA ILE A 39 1.75 9.14 9.30
C ILE A 39 3.08 9.66 8.72
N ASP A 40 3.07 10.25 7.52
CA ASP A 40 4.27 10.80 6.89
C ASP A 40 4.89 11.92 7.74
N GLU A 41 4.11 12.78 8.40
CA GLU A 41 4.58 13.83 9.33
C GLU A 41 5.35 13.25 10.54
N TYR A 42 4.92 12.10 11.06
CA TYR A 42 5.56 11.43 12.20
C TYR A 42 6.59 10.37 11.78
N SER A 43 6.81 10.17 10.49
CA SER A 43 7.66 9.09 9.96
C SER A 43 9.09 9.12 10.51
N ASP A 44 9.69 10.29 10.69
CA ASP A 44 11.03 10.42 11.29
C ASP A 44 11.06 10.03 12.78
N LYS A 45 10.00 10.36 13.52
CA LYS A 45 9.86 9.96 14.94
C LYS A 45 9.64 8.45 15.06
N LEU A 46 8.77 7.90 14.21
CA LEU A 46 8.52 6.45 14.12
C LEU A 46 9.80 5.68 13.76
N ARG A 47 10.62 6.20 12.84
CA ARG A 47 11.89 5.59 12.44
C ARG A 47 12.89 5.54 13.59
N ARG A 48 13.03 6.64 14.34
CA ARG A 48 13.93 6.70 15.52
C ARG A 48 13.53 5.69 16.59
N LEU A 49 12.23 5.49 16.76
CA LEU A 49 11.68 4.52 17.70
C LEU A 49 11.95 3.07 17.28
N GLY A 50 11.70 2.76 16.00
CA GLY A 50 11.96 1.42 15.45
C GLY A 50 13.45 1.03 15.42
N ALA A 51 14.36 2.01 15.47
CA ALA A 51 15.80 1.79 15.54
C ALA A 51 16.34 1.53 16.96
N GLY A 52 15.45 1.42 17.96
CA GLY A 52 15.87 1.12 19.34
C GLY A 52 16.54 2.29 20.06
N ALA A 53 16.11 3.53 19.79
CA ALA A 53 16.44 4.68 20.65
C ALA A 53 15.71 4.52 21.99
N VAL A 54 16.23 3.61 22.81
CA VAL A 54 15.92 3.43 24.22
C VAL A 54 17.09 4.07 24.95
N ASP A 55 16.81 4.96 25.90
CA ASP A 55 17.84 5.53 26.76
C ASP A 55 18.60 4.38 27.45
N ASP A 56 19.90 4.54 27.77
CA ASP A 56 20.82 3.50 28.31
C ASP A 56 20.33 2.74 29.57
N LEU A 57 19.18 3.12 30.12
CA LEU A 57 18.54 2.58 31.31
C LEU A 57 17.22 1.82 31.04
N GLY A 58 16.81 1.63 29.79
CA GLY A 58 15.64 0.80 29.46
C GLY A 58 14.27 1.41 29.82
N HIS A 59 14.23 2.70 30.18
CA HIS A 59 12.99 3.44 30.44
C HIS A 59 12.57 4.25 29.21
N GLU A 60 11.31 4.15 28.77
CA GLU A 60 10.74 5.12 27.83
C GLU A 60 10.69 6.48 28.54
N SER A 61 11.37 7.50 27.99
CA SER A 61 11.22 8.86 28.50
C SER A 61 9.75 9.28 28.47
N SER A 62 9.30 10.08 29.45
CA SER A 62 7.92 10.60 29.50
C SER A 62 7.51 11.32 28.20
N SER A 63 8.49 11.92 27.52
CA SER A 63 8.34 12.52 26.20
C SER A 63 7.96 11.50 25.12
N GLY A 64 8.52 10.29 25.18
CA GLY A 64 8.23 9.16 24.27
C GLY A 64 6.77 8.69 24.32
N SER A 65 6.17 8.65 25.52
CA SER A 65 4.76 8.31 25.69
C SER A 65 3.81 9.42 25.22
N GLU A 66 4.16 10.69 25.43
CA GLU A 66 3.27 11.83 25.10
C GLU A 66 3.06 12.00 23.59
N TRP A 67 4.11 11.94 22.77
CA TRP A 67 3.95 12.13 21.33
C TRP A 67 3.25 10.95 20.66
N ARG A 68 3.43 9.73 21.17
CA ARG A 68 2.70 8.54 20.71
C ARG A 68 1.21 8.71 20.97
N GLN A 69 0.84 9.13 22.17
CA GLN A 69 -0.56 9.43 22.47
C GLN A 69 -1.13 10.48 21.50
N ARG A 70 -0.39 11.56 21.23
CA ARG A 70 -0.80 12.57 20.24
C ARG A 70 -0.95 12.00 18.82
N LEU A 71 -0.06 11.09 18.40
CA LEU A 71 -0.16 10.41 17.11
C LEU A 71 -1.44 9.57 17.07
N TYR A 72 -1.69 8.73 18.09
CA TYR A 72 -2.91 7.93 18.17
C TYR A 72 -4.17 8.78 18.19
N ASP A 73 -4.20 9.88 18.94
CA ASP A 73 -5.32 10.81 19.00
C ASP A 73 -5.58 11.48 17.63
N ARG A 74 -4.51 11.87 16.91
CA ARG A 74 -4.62 12.44 15.55
C ARG A 74 -5.10 11.40 14.54
N LEU A 75 -4.56 10.19 14.60
CA LEU A 75 -5.00 9.08 13.73
C LEU A 75 -6.48 8.77 14.00
N GLN A 76 -6.88 8.68 15.26
CA GLN A 76 -8.27 8.43 15.65
C GLN A 76 -9.19 9.54 15.13
N ARG A 77 -8.82 10.82 15.28
CA ARG A 77 -9.58 11.95 14.70
C ARG A 77 -9.66 11.88 13.18
N ALA A 78 -8.56 11.55 12.51
CA ALA A 78 -8.54 11.43 11.05
C ALA A 78 -9.42 10.27 10.55
N PHE A 79 -9.38 9.11 11.23
CA PHE A 79 -10.26 7.97 10.94
C PHE A 79 -11.73 8.28 11.24
N LEU A 80 -12.04 8.98 12.33
CA LEU A 80 -13.40 9.44 12.67
C LEU A 80 -13.93 10.45 11.65
N SER A 81 -13.10 11.40 11.23
CA SER A 81 -13.47 12.36 10.19
C SER A 81 -13.73 11.66 8.86
N ALA A 82 -12.88 10.69 8.49
CA ALA A 82 -13.08 9.86 7.31
C ALA A 82 -14.34 8.98 7.41
N SER A 83 -14.71 8.50 8.61
CA SER A 83 -15.93 7.70 8.79
C SER A 83 -17.21 8.55 8.76
N GLN A 84 -17.16 9.81 9.17
CA GLN A 84 -18.36 10.66 9.25
C GLN A 84 -18.79 11.25 7.92
N GLY A 85 -17.91 11.32 6.90
CA GLY A 85 -18.23 11.75 5.53
C GLY A 85 -19.07 13.03 5.46
N LYS A 86 -18.42 14.19 5.44
CA LYS A 86 -19.06 15.53 5.51
C LYS A 86 -20.34 15.63 4.65
N GLN A 87 -21.53 15.54 5.27
CA GLN A 87 -22.77 15.99 4.63
C GLN A 87 -22.71 17.51 4.57
N ARG A 88 -22.71 18.07 3.35
CA ARG A 88 -22.78 19.51 3.15
C ARG A 88 -24.20 19.98 3.47
N ALA A 89 -24.46 20.41 4.70
CA ALA A 89 -25.60 21.26 5.01
C ALA A 89 -25.22 22.70 4.64
N THR A 90 -25.81 23.22 3.58
CA THR A 90 -25.83 24.65 3.24
C THR A 90 -26.72 25.40 4.23
N THR A 91 -26.14 26.16 5.17
CA THR A 91 -26.79 27.30 5.79
C THR A 91 -25.75 28.38 6.12
N GLN A 92 -25.91 29.55 5.49
CA GLN A 92 -25.24 30.81 5.85
C GLN A 92 -25.56 31.21 7.29
N GLN A 93 -24.57 31.64 8.07
CA GLN A 93 -24.60 32.94 8.75
C GLN A 93 -23.27 33.26 9.46
N ASP A 94 -22.88 34.52 9.28
CA ASP A 94 -21.70 35.20 9.80
C ASP A 94 -21.62 35.25 11.33
N THR A 95 -20.41 35.23 11.88
CA THR A 95 -19.90 36.20 12.87
C THR A 95 -18.38 36.07 13.04
N PRO A 96 -17.64 37.16 13.33
CA PRO A 96 -16.18 37.15 13.43
C PRO A 96 -15.65 37.06 14.87
N ASN A 97 -14.38 36.65 14.97
CA ASN A 97 -13.45 36.70 16.11
C ASN A 97 -13.48 35.55 17.12
N THR A 98 -12.51 34.65 16.98
CA THR A 98 -11.51 34.32 18.02
C THR A 98 -10.24 33.84 17.34
N ASP A 99 -9.10 34.43 17.68
CA ASP A 99 -7.77 33.94 17.34
C ASP A 99 -7.60 32.51 17.90
N THR A 100 -7.96 31.53 17.07
CA THR A 100 -7.70 30.12 17.28
C THR A 100 -6.84 29.70 16.11
N GLU A 101 -5.72 29.05 16.40
CA GLU A 101 -4.82 28.48 15.39
C GLU A 101 -5.66 27.81 14.31
N GLU A 102 -5.73 28.43 13.13
CA GLU A 102 -6.37 27.86 11.95
C GLU A 102 -5.54 26.64 11.57
N THR A 103 -5.84 25.50 12.20
CA THR A 103 -5.49 24.21 11.64
C THR A 103 -6.07 24.19 10.22
N ASN A 104 -5.21 23.94 9.22
CA ASN A 104 -5.55 23.81 7.81
C ASN A 104 -6.52 22.62 7.56
N GLU A 105 -7.66 22.58 8.23
CA GLU A 105 -8.71 21.55 8.16
C GLU A 105 -9.84 21.96 7.21
N SER A 106 -9.79 23.19 6.67
CA SER A 106 -10.82 23.79 5.82
C SER A 106 -10.76 23.42 4.33
N GLY A 107 -9.80 22.58 3.90
CA GLY A 107 -9.53 22.32 2.48
C GLY A 107 -9.78 20.91 1.94
N TRP A 108 -10.39 20.00 2.71
CA TRP A 108 -10.37 18.57 2.35
C TRP A 108 -11.72 18.09 1.79
N GLU A 109 -11.72 17.68 0.53
CA GLU A 109 -12.86 16.98 -0.11
C GLU A 109 -13.17 15.68 0.65
N ALA A 110 -14.46 15.33 0.73
CA ALA A 110 -14.92 14.17 1.46
C ALA A 110 -14.40 12.88 0.80
N PHE A 111 -13.62 12.10 1.54
CA PHE A 111 -13.23 10.75 1.15
C PHE A 111 -14.49 9.87 1.15
N GLN A 112 -15.12 9.69 -0.01
CA GLN A 112 -16.34 8.92 -0.16
C GLN A 112 -16.02 7.43 -0.08
N VAL A 113 -16.44 6.79 1.01
CA VAL A 113 -16.30 5.35 1.20
C VAL A 113 -17.61 4.77 1.71
N ASP A 114 -17.89 3.54 1.28
CA ASP A 114 -19.08 2.79 1.66
C ASP A 114 -19.17 2.56 3.17
N GLU A 115 -20.41 2.49 3.67
CA GLU A 115 -20.73 2.34 5.10
C GLU A 115 -19.98 1.18 5.82
N PRO A 116 -19.80 -0.01 5.20
CA PRO A 116 -19.04 -1.09 5.84
C PRO A 116 -17.57 -0.76 6.08
N ILE A 117 -16.96 0.05 5.20
CA ILE A 117 -15.54 0.42 5.30
C ILE A 117 -15.35 1.49 6.40
N ARG A 118 -16.34 2.35 6.61
CA ARG A 118 -16.35 3.35 7.70
C ARG A 118 -16.27 2.71 9.08
N GLN A 119 -16.95 1.57 9.28
CA GLN A 119 -16.90 0.81 10.53
C GLN A 119 -15.51 0.22 10.78
N VAL A 120 -14.82 -0.23 9.73
CA VAL A 120 -13.44 -0.72 9.82
C VAL A 120 -12.52 0.38 10.33
N TYR A 121 -12.65 1.61 9.81
CA TYR A 121 -11.83 2.75 10.27
C TYR A 121 -12.02 3.10 11.75
N ALA A 122 -13.24 2.99 12.28
CA ALA A 122 -13.50 3.22 13.71
C ALA A 122 -12.77 2.21 14.61
N MET A 123 -12.56 0.97 14.14
CA MET A 123 -11.82 -0.06 14.87
C MET A 123 -10.30 0.06 14.73
N CYS A 124 -9.80 0.67 13.65
CA CYS A 124 -8.38 0.73 13.32
C CYS A 124 -7.52 1.43 14.37
N ALA A 125 -8.04 2.49 15.00
CA ALA A 125 -7.27 3.27 15.98
C ALA A 125 -6.92 2.46 17.24
N ARG A 126 -7.73 1.46 17.61
CA ARG A 126 -7.53 0.62 18.81
C ARG A 126 -6.70 -0.63 18.54
N ASN A 127 -6.77 -1.15 17.32
CA ASN A 127 -6.17 -2.44 16.96
C ASN A 127 -4.96 -2.29 16.01
N LEU A 128 -4.21 -1.20 16.15
CA LEU A 128 -3.02 -0.97 15.34
C LEU A 128 -1.96 -2.05 15.62
N TRP A 129 -1.47 -2.69 14.56
CA TRP A 129 -0.45 -3.73 14.65
C TRP A 129 0.94 -3.22 14.23
N ALA A 130 1.04 -2.57 13.06
CA ALA A 130 2.30 -2.03 12.53
C ALA A 130 2.09 -0.93 11.48
N PHE A 131 3.11 -0.11 11.27
CA PHE A 131 3.20 0.84 10.14
C PHE A 131 4.20 0.33 9.10
N GLY A 132 4.00 0.59 7.80
CA GLY A 132 4.87 0.03 6.77
C GLY A 132 5.07 0.93 5.55
N PRO A 133 6.21 0.82 4.84
CA PRO A 133 7.36 -0.01 5.16
C PRO A 133 8.25 0.58 6.29
N LYS A 134 9.20 -0.22 6.79
CA LYS A 134 10.23 0.14 7.80
C LYS A 134 9.67 0.71 9.11
N ASN A 135 8.50 0.24 9.56
CA ASN A 135 7.84 0.72 10.79
C ASN A 135 7.49 2.22 10.80
N CYS A 136 7.57 2.91 9.65
CA CYS A 136 7.36 4.36 9.59
C CYS A 136 6.67 4.86 8.31
N GLY A 137 6.33 3.97 7.38
CA GLY A 137 5.67 4.35 6.13
C GLY A 137 4.15 4.51 6.26
N PRO A 138 3.51 5.13 5.26
CA PRO A 138 2.08 5.51 5.28
C PRO A 138 1.14 4.35 4.95
N ASN A 139 1.51 3.11 5.31
CA ASN A 139 0.62 1.96 5.27
C ASN A 139 0.39 1.45 6.68
N VAL A 140 -0.78 0.89 6.93
CA VAL A 140 -1.21 0.50 8.26
C VAL A 140 -1.60 -0.97 8.24
N LEU A 141 -1.11 -1.74 9.21
CA LEU A 141 -1.58 -3.08 9.52
C LEU A 141 -2.44 -3.02 10.78
N VAL A 142 -3.64 -3.58 10.70
CA VAL A 142 -4.61 -3.65 11.80
C VAL A 142 -4.95 -5.09 12.11
N ASN A 143 -5.04 -5.39 13.40
CA ASN A 143 -5.58 -6.64 13.89
C ASN A 143 -7.12 -6.60 13.84
N GLY A 144 -7.71 -7.31 12.89
CA GLY A 144 -9.16 -7.49 12.77
C GLY A 144 -9.66 -8.79 13.39
N ILE A 145 -8.80 -9.58 14.05
CA ILE A 145 -9.12 -10.89 14.59
C ILE A 145 -9.94 -10.71 15.88
N PRO A 146 -11.23 -11.12 15.93
CA PRO A 146 -12.07 -10.84 17.10
C PRO A 146 -11.61 -11.52 18.39
N TRP A 147 -10.95 -12.68 18.27
CA TRP A 147 -10.54 -13.53 19.38
C TRP A 147 -9.09 -13.33 19.84
N TYR A 148 -8.35 -12.42 19.21
CA TYR A 148 -6.95 -12.13 19.53
C TYR A 148 -6.73 -10.64 19.75
N SER A 149 -6.05 -10.28 20.82
CA SER A 149 -5.51 -8.92 21.01
C SER A 149 -4.09 -8.99 21.55
N ARG A 150 -3.24 -8.07 21.09
CA ARG A 150 -1.80 -8.04 21.41
C ARG A 150 -1.53 -7.67 22.87
N ASP A 151 -2.39 -6.85 23.45
CA ASP A 151 -2.37 -6.42 24.85
C ASP A 151 -3.03 -7.42 25.81
N GLY A 152 -3.57 -8.54 25.30
CA GLY A 152 -4.30 -9.53 26.07
C GLY A 152 -5.71 -9.11 26.50
N SER A 153 -6.21 -7.94 26.07
CA SER A 153 -7.53 -7.42 26.49
C SER A 153 -8.73 -8.10 25.80
N ALA A 154 -8.49 -8.93 24.77
CA ALA A 154 -9.55 -9.67 24.11
C ALA A 154 -10.27 -10.58 25.12
N ALA A 155 -11.60 -10.46 25.20
CA ALA A 155 -12.46 -11.16 26.16
C ALA A 155 -12.00 -12.62 26.39
N GLY A 156 -11.52 -12.89 27.59
CA GLY A 156 -11.03 -14.21 27.99
C GLY A 156 -12.22 -15.08 28.39
N GLY A 157 -12.56 -16.03 27.53
CA GLY A 157 -13.29 -17.22 27.97
C GLY A 157 -12.29 -18.24 28.54
N GLU A 158 -12.76 -19.12 29.43
CA GLU A 158 -12.01 -20.26 29.97
C GLU A 158 -11.72 -21.36 28.91
N ASP A 159 -11.60 -20.98 27.64
CA ASP A 159 -11.41 -21.90 26.52
C ASP A 159 -9.91 -22.16 26.31
N GLU A 160 -9.48 -23.36 26.71
CA GLU A 160 -8.10 -23.84 26.57
C GLU A 160 -7.61 -23.77 25.11
N GLU A 161 -8.48 -24.00 24.12
CA GLU A 161 -8.10 -23.93 22.71
C GLU A 161 -7.83 -22.49 22.27
N LEU A 162 -8.61 -21.51 22.76
CA LEU A 162 -8.37 -20.10 22.48
C LEU A 162 -7.03 -19.63 23.07
N GLU A 163 -6.67 -20.09 24.26
CA GLU A 163 -5.38 -19.75 24.87
C GLU A 163 -4.21 -20.28 24.03
N VAL A 164 -4.30 -21.53 23.55
CA VAL A 164 -3.31 -22.11 22.64
C VAL A 164 -3.22 -21.31 21.34
N LYS A 165 -4.35 -20.95 20.73
CA LYS A 165 -4.38 -20.11 19.52
C LYS A 165 -3.71 -18.76 19.75
N ARG A 166 -4.03 -18.08 20.86
CA ARG A 166 -3.41 -16.79 21.24
C ARG A 166 -1.90 -16.92 21.41
N GLY A 167 -1.44 -17.98 22.07
CA GLY A 167 -0.01 -18.26 22.25
C GLY A 167 0.72 -18.53 20.93
N ILE A 168 0.06 -19.17 19.96
CA ILE A 168 0.62 -19.36 18.60
C ILE A 168 0.68 -18.02 17.85
N VAL A 169 -0.41 -17.23 17.80
CA VAL A 169 -0.40 -15.93 17.10
C VAL A 169 0.62 -14.98 17.70
N ALA A 170 0.76 -14.94 19.03
CA ALA A 170 1.78 -14.13 19.70
C ALA A 170 3.21 -14.50 19.25
N LYS A 171 3.50 -15.78 19.01
CA LYS A 171 4.79 -16.23 18.47
C LYS A 171 4.96 -15.92 16.98
N LEU A 172 3.87 -15.71 16.25
CA LEU A 172 3.86 -15.36 14.83
C LEU A 172 3.91 -13.84 14.59
N ASP A 173 3.77 -13.02 15.63
CA ASP A 173 3.72 -11.55 15.57
C ASP A 173 4.84 -10.96 14.69
N SER A 174 6.09 -11.34 14.97
CA SER A 174 7.25 -10.87 14.21
C SER A 174 7.19 -11.29 12.74
N SER A 175 6.73 -12.51 12.46
CA SER A 175 6.58 -13.00 11.08
C SER A 175 5.47 -12.30 10.32
N ILE A 176 4.35 -12.00 10.98
CA ILE A 176 3.23 -11.25 10.41
C ILE A 176 3.69 -9.84 10.05
N VAL A 177 4.33 -9.14 11.00
CA VAL A 177 4.87 -7.80 10.78
C VAL A 177 5.90 -7.81 9.65
N ASN A 178 6.87 -8.73 9.67
CA ASN A 178 7.90 -8.82 8.64
C ASN A 178 7.33 -9.13 7.25
N GLY A 179 6.31 -9.99 7.15
CA GLY A 179 5.60 -10.26 5.90
C GLY A 179 4.94 -8.99 5.35
N PHE A 180 4.26 -8.24 6.21
CA PHE A 180 3.65 -6.95 5.88
C PHE A 180 4.68 -5.88 5.46
N GLN A 181 5.80 -5.75 6.19
CA GLN A 181 6.89 -4.83 5.84
C GLN A 181 7.44 -5.13 4.45
N ASN A 182 7.67 -6.41 4.14
CA ASN A 182 8.20 -6.84 2.85
C ASN A 182 7.20 -6.63 1.71
N ALA A 183 5.91 -6.86 1.96
CA ALA A 183 4.87 -6.59 0.97
C ALA A 183 4.80 -5.08 0.65
N THR A 184 4.73 -4.24 1.68
CA THR A 184 4.61 -2.77 1.54
C THR A 184 5.86 -2.10 0.99
N ALA A 185 7.05 -2.65 1.25
CA ALA A 185 8.30 -2.13 0.69
C ALA A 185 8.42 -2.39 -0.82
N ASN A 186 8.00 -3.57 -1.27
CA ASN A 186 8.07 -3.99 -2.66
C ASN A 186 6.65 -4.28 -3.16
N GLY A 187 5.94 -3.23 -3.60
CA GLY A 187 4.57 -3.32 -4.08
C GLY A 187 4.44 -4.20 -5.33
N PRO A 188 3.24 -4.76 -5.59
CA PRO A 188 3.05 -5.76 -6.65
C PRO A 188 3.07 -5.20 -8.08
N LEU A 189 2.86 -3.89 -8.26
CA LEU A 189 2.78 -3.28 -9.60
C LEU A 189 4.17 -3.09 -10.24
N CYS A 190 5.10 -2.49 -9.50
CA CYS A 190 6.39 -2.04 -10.04
C CYS A 190 7.57 -2.29 -9.07
N GLU A 191 7.38 -3.10 -8.04
CA GLU A 191 8.35 -3.23 -6.93
C GLU A 191 8.73 -1.87 -6.33
N GLU A 192 7.75 -0.97 -6.25
CA GLU A 192 7.86 0.33 -5.58
C GLU A 192 7.11 0.25 -4.25
N PRO A 193 7.50 1.04 -3.24
CA PRO A 193 6.78 1.10 -1.98
C PRO A 193 5.30 1.42 -2.18
N MET A 194 4.43 0.61 -1.56
CA MET A 194 3.01 0.92 -1.47
C MET A 194 2.81 2.15 -0.58
N ARG A 195 1.74 2.91 -0.83
CA ARG A 195 1.36 4.07 -0.03
C ARG A 195 -0.14 4.07 0.19
N CYS A 196 -0.55 4.56 1.36
CA CYS A 196 -1.95 4.77 1.71
C CYS A 196 -2.79 3.49 1.58
N VAL A 197 -2.28 2.36 2.08
CA VAL A 197 -3.02 1.10 2.14
C VAL A 197 -3.23 0.68 3.58
N LEU A 198 -4.47 0.35 3.92
CA LEU A 198 -4.86 -0.28 5.17
C LEU A 198 -5.01 -1.79 4.95
N PHE A 199 -4.20 -2.59 5.66
CA PHE A 199 -4.32 -4.03 5.69
C PHE A 199 -4.97 -4.47 7.00
N VAL A 200 -6.03 -5.27 6.91
CA VAL A 200 -6.72 -5.84 8.06
C VAL A 200 -6.52 -7.36 8.03
N VAL A 201 -5.89 -7.91 9.07
CA VAL A 201 -5.87 -9.37 9.27
C VAL A 201 -7.20 -9.75 9.88
N GLU A 202 -8.13 -10.25 9.08
CA GLU A 202 -9.50 -10.54 9.53
C GLU A 202 -9.57 -11.86 10.31
N ASN A 203 -8.77 -12.86 9.92
CA ASN A 203 -8.77 -14.15 10.59
C ASN A 203 -7.50 -14.97 10.32
N ILE A 204 -7.17 -15.85 11.25
CA ILE A 204 -6.11 -16.86 11.14
C ILE A 204 -6.68 -18.21 11.60
N TRP A 205 -6.79 -19.17 10.68
CA TRP A 205 -7.16 -20.54 11.03
C TRP A 205 -5.93 -21.41 11.17
N MET A 206 -5.99 -22.35 12.11
CA MET A 206 -4.92 -23.29 12.40
C MET A 206 -5.47 -24.71 12.26
N SER A 207 -4.69 -25.60 11.66
CA SER A 207 -5.02 -27.03 11.60
C SER A 207 -5.06 -27.65 13.01
N PRO A 208 -5.95 -28.62 13.27
CA PRO A 208 -5.98 -29.34 14.55
C PRO A 208 -4.61 -29.93 14.92
N ALA A 209 -3.91 -30.49 13.93
CA ALA A 209 -2.56 -31.03 14.12
C ALA A 209 -1.54 -29.99 14.62
N LEU A 210 -1.67 -28.71 14.25
CA LEU A 210 -0.82 -27.65 14.78
C LEU A 210 -1.17 -27.32 16.24
N LEU A 211 -2.46 -27.27 16.56
CA LEU A 211 -2.96 -27.00 17.91
C LEU A 211 -2.53 -28.10 18.89
N ASP A 212 -2.71 -29.37 18.51
CA ASP A 212 -2.33 -30.51 19.35
C ASP A 212 -0.85 -30.50 19.69
N ARG A 213 0.00 -30.20 18.72
CA ARG A 213 1.46 -30.11 18.93
C ARG A 213 1.87 -28.91 19.78
N ALA A 214 1.14 -27.81 19.68
CA ALA A 214 1.36 -26.67 20.55
C ALA A 214 0.99 -26.98 22.01
N ARG A 215 -0.02 -27.83 22.24
CA ARG A 215 -0.39 -28.33 23.58
C ARG A 215 0.64 -29.31 24.14
N THR A 216 1.04 -30.30 23.34
CA THR A 216 1.92 -31.38 23.82
C THR A 216 3.40 -30.97 23.92
N GLY A 217 3.79 -29.87 23.27
CA GLY A 217 5.20 -29.43 23.21
C GLY A 217 6.10 -30.42 22.45
N GLU A 218 5.54 -31.40 21.76
CA GLU A 218 6.29 -32.45 21.09
C GLU A 218 7.04 -31.90 19.87
N LYS A 219 8.38 -32.03 19.89
CA LYS A 219 9.20 -31.85 18.69
C LYS A 219 8.85 -32.95 17.67
N PRO A 220 8.90 -32.65 16.35
CA PRO A 220 8.56 -33.64 15.33
C PRO A 220 9.41 -34.91 15.52
N LYS A 221 8.75 -36.06 15.66
CA LYS A 221 9.44 -37.36 15.63
C LYS A 221 9.95 -37.62 14.21
N GLY A 222 11.25 -37.47 14.01
CA GLY A 222 11.96 -38.20 12.96
C GLY A 222 13.27 -37.57 12.48
N ARG A 223 14.41 -38.01 13.04
CA ARG A 223 15.47 -38.74 12.32
C ARG A 223 16.41 -39.33 13.38
N GLY A 224 16.83 -40.59 13.19
CA GLY A 224 17.83 -41.23 14.04
C GLY A 224 19.10 -40.40 14.13
N GLU A 225 19.80 -40.58 15.25
CA GLU A 225 21.06 -39.98 15.63
C GLU A 225 22.10 -40.03 14.49
N GLY A 226 22.86 -38.93 14.35
CA GLY A 226 24.10 -38.88 13.55
C GLY A 226 24.06 -37.95 12.33
N ALA A 227 24.42 -36.68 12.53
CA ALA A 227 25.21 -35.86 11.59
C ALA A 227 25.39 -34.45 12.17
N ASP A 228 26.54 -34.24 12.79
CA ASP A 228 27.37 -33.04 12.86
C ASP A 228 26.71 -31.66 12.67
N ASN A 229 26.74 -30.89 13.75
CA ASN A 229 26.57 -29.44 13.73
C ASN A 229 27.77 -28.79 13.05
N ASP A 230 27.61 -28.41 11.78
CA ASP A 230 28.44 -27.37 11.17
C ASP A 230 27.52 -26.35 10.50
N PHE A 231 27.16 -25.32 11.25
CA PHE A 231 26.29 -24.24 10.81
C PHE A 231 27.17 -23.10 10.29
N THR A 232 27.42 -23.08 8.98
CA THR A 232 27.82 -21.84 8.29
C THR A 232 26.56 -21.13 7.80
N PRO A 233 26.38 -19.83 8.10
CA PRO A 233 25.21 -19.09 7.65
C PRO A 233 25.33 -18.84 6.14
N MET A 234 24.45 -19.46 5.34
CA MET A 234 24.34 -19.13 3.92
C MET A 234 23.69 -17.76 3.73
N HIS A 235 24.51 -16.83 3.25
CA HIS A 235 24.09 -15.59 2.60
C HIS A 235 23.19 -15.93 1.39
N CYS A 236 21.92 -15.53 1.44
CA CYS A 236 21.03 -15.60 0.27
C CYS A 236 21.14 -14.30 -0.54
N THR A 237 22.15 -14.23 -1.40
CA THR A 237 22.15 -13.37 -2.58
C THR A 237 21.93 -14.28 -3.79
N GLY A 238 20.82 -14.15 -4.50
CA GLY A 238 20.58 -14.93 -5.71
C GLY A 238 19.12 -14.90 -6.16
N GLU A 239 18.93 -14.37 -7.36
CA GLU A 239 17.68 -14.22 -8.09
C GLU A 239 16.95 -15.56 -8.30
N LEU A 240 15.62 -15.54 -8.30
CA LEU A 240 14.78 -16.70 -8.65
C LEU A 240 13.95 -16.37 -9.90
N SER A 241 14.62 -16.40 -11.05
CA SER A 241 13.99 -16.67 -12.34
C SER A 241 14.07 -18.16 -12.64
N ASP A 242 12.99 -18.67 -13.23
CA ASP A 242 12.89 -19.93 -13.96
C ASP A 242 12.77 -21.23 -13.15
N ALA A 243 11.52 -21.61 -12.88
CA ALA A 243 11.10 -23.02 -12.87
C ALA A 243 9.57 -23.12 -13.04
N LEU A 244 9.08 -22.94 -14.26
CA LEU A 244 7.81 -23.52 -14.70
C LEU A 244 7.92 -23.83 -16.19
N GLU A 245 8.13 -25.11 -16.53
CA GLU A 245 7.53 -25.81 -17.69
C GLU A 245 8.24 -27.15 -17.93
N SER A 246 7.62 -28.23 -17.45
CA SER A 246 7.45 -29.54 -18.10
C SER A 246 6.73 -30.39 -17.04
N THR A 247 5.61 -31.06 -17.25
CA THR A 247 5.06 -31.74 -18.40
C THR A 247 3.54 -31.83 -18.20
N ALA A 248 2.77 -31.62 -19.26
CA ALA A 248 1.38 -32.05 -19.32
C ALA A 248 1.37 -33.44 -19.98
N SER A 249 0.93 -34.47 -19.25
CA SER A 249 0.30 -35.65 -19.83
C SER A 249 -0.46 -36.42 -18.75
N ASP A 250 -1.76 -36.47 -19.00
CA ASP A 250 -2.65 -37.62 -18.84
C ASP A 250 -3.09 -38.16 -17.47
N ASN A 251 -4.42 -38.25 -17.42
CA ASN A 251 -5.28 -39.18 -16.69
C ASN A 251 -5.57 -38.93 -15.21
N GLY A 252 -6.89 -38.82 -14.97
CA GLY A 252 -7.47 -38.79 -13.64
C GLY A 252 -6.99 -39.97 -12.81
N ALA A 253 -6.38 -39.66 -11.68
CA ALA A 253 -6.07 -40.61 -10.65
C ALA A 253 -6.41 -39.96 -9.31
N ASN A 254 -7.26 -40.67 -8.56
CA ASN A 254 -7.43 -40.57 -7.11
C ASN A 254 -6.20 -39.96 -6.44
N LEU A 255 -6.36 -38.82 -5.75
CA LEU A 255 -5.35 -38.34 -4.83
C LEU A 255 -5.34 -39.29 -3.63
N ASP A 256 -4.41 -40.26 -3.67
CA ASP A 256 -4.07 -41.09 -2.53
C ASP A 256 -3.85 -40.21 -1.28
N PRO A 257 -4.45 -40.51 -0.11
CA PRO A 257 -4.32 -39.70 1.11
C PRO A 257 -2.92 -39.66 1.73
N LYS A 258 -1.87 -40.09 1.01
CA LYS A 258 -0.53 -40.36 1.53
C LYS A 258 0.55 -39.33 1.16
N THR A 259 0.20 -38.22 0.52
CA THR A 259 1.14 -37.11 0.23
C THR A 259 1.00 -35.88 1.15
N LEU A 260 0.19 -35.94 2.21
CA LEU A 260 0.26 -34.96 3.29
C LEU A 260 1.60 -35.09 4.03
N SER A 261 2.49 -34.12 3.80
CA SER A 261 3.74 -33.94 4.53
C SER A 261 3.53 -34.06 6.04
N LYS A 262 4.34 -34.90 6.70
CA LYS A 262 4.48 -34.98 8.17
C LYS A 262 4.53 -33.56 8.76
N GLY A 263 3.64 -33.27 9.71
CA GLY A 263 3.33 -31.91 10.16
C GLY A 263 4.55 -31.07 10.58
N SER A 264 4.60 -29.81 10.11
CA SER A 264 5.72 -28.87 10.30
C SER A 264 5.77 -28.28 11.70
N SER A 265 6.93 -28.29 12.36
CA SER A 265 7.10 -27.73 13.71
C SER A 265 6.69 -26.24 13.78
N LEU A 266 6.39 -25.73 14.98
CA LEU A 266 6.05 -24.31 15.15
C LEU A 266 7.13 -23.37 14.58
N GLY A 267 8.41 -23.74 14.68
CA GLY A 267 9.51 -22.99 14.05
C GLY A 267 9.41 -22.94 12.52
N ALA A 268 9.01 -24.04 11.87
CA ALA A 268 8.79 -24.06 10.42
C ALA A 268 7.58 -23.18 10.02
N VAL A 269 6.50 -23.20 10.82
CA VAL A 269 5.34 -22.33 10.61
C VAL A 269 5.72 -20.85 10.73
N ILE A 270 6.54 -20.48 11.72
CA ILE A 270 7.06 -19.11 11.89
C ILE A 270 7.84 -18.66 10.65
N GLY A 271 8.70 -19.52 10.10
CA GLY A 271 9.47 -19.22 8.89
C GLY A 271 8.60 -19.06 7.63
N GLN A 272 7.57 -19.90 7.48
CA GLN A 272 6.65 -19.84 6.35
C GLN A 272 5.69 -18.64 6.41
N MET A 273 5.30 -18.22 7.62
CA MET A 273 4.32 -17.15 7.85
C MET A 273 4.70 -15.83 7.18
N VAL A 274 6.00 -15.47 7.16
CA VAL A 274 6.49 -14.26 6.48
C VAL A 274 6.11 -14.28 4.99
N SER A 275 6.35 -15.41 4.32
CA SER A 275 6.02 -15.59 2.89
C SER A 275 4.52 -15.57 2.67
N VAL A 276 3.77 -16.29 3.53
CA VAL A 276 2.31 -16.37 3.44
C VAL A 276 1.70 -14.98 3.52
N VAL A 277 1.99 -14.22 4.57
CA VAL A 277 1.46 -12.87 4.77
C VAL A 277 1.89 -11.92 3.66
N LYS A 278 3.16 -11.98 3.24
CA LYS A 278 3.65 -11.16 2.12
C LYS A 278 2.81 -11.38 0.86
N GLU A 279 2.57 -12.64 0.49
CA GLU A 279 1.81 -12.98 -0.70
C GLU A 279 0.33 -12.66 -0.56
N THR A 280 -0.26 -12.90 0.62
CA THR A 280 -1.66 -12.54 0.92
C THR A 280 -1.87 -11.04 0.77
N CYS A 281 -1.00 -10.20 1.34
CA CYS A 281 -1.08 -8.74 1.21
C CYS A 281 -0.96 -8.29 -0.26
N ARG A 282 -0.03 -8.87 -1.03
CA ARG A 282 0.15 -8.51 -2.45
C ARG A 282 -1.10 -8.85 -3.28
N LYS A 283 -1.68 -10.03 -3.06
CA LYS A 283 -2.88 -10.46 -3.76
C LYS A 283 -4.13 -9.69 -3.34
N ALA A 284 -4.30 -9.45 -2.04
CA ALA A 284 -5.37 -8.59 -1.51
C ALA A 284 -5.32 -7.18 -2.11
N PHE A 285 -4.14 -6.59 -2.25
CA PHE A 285 -3.97 -5.28 -2.89
C PHE A 285 -4.30 -5.27 -4.39
N ILE A 286 -3.99 -6.35 -5.12
CA ILE A 286 -4.39 -6.47 -6.53
C ILE A 286 -5.92 -6.61 -6.63
N ALA A 287 -6.54 -7.35 -5.71
CA ALA A 287 -7.99 -7.53 -5.63
C ALA A 287 -8.74 -6.25 -5.23
N SER A 288 -8.07 -5.24 -4.66
CA SER A 288 -8.67 -3.96 -4.25
C SER A 288 -8.52 -2.84 -5.31
N HIS A 289 -8.40 -3.19 -6.59
CA HIS A 289 -8.23 -2.26 -7.73
C HIS A 289 -7.12 -1.20 -7.53
N PRO A 290 -5.84 -1.60 -7.63
CA PRO A 290 -4.73 -0.72 -7.26
C PRO A 290 -4.56 0.45 -8.24
N ARG A 291 -4.18 1.61 -7.71
CA ARG A 291 -3.94 2.84 -8.48
C ARG A 291 -2.50 3.33 -8.30
N LEU A 292 -1.99 4.02 -9.31
CA LEU A 292 -0.68 4.67 -9.22
C LEU A 292 -0.82 6.02 -8.53
N MET A 293 0.11 6.32 -7.63
CA MET A 293 0.24 7.65 -7.04
C MET A 293 1.51 8.31 -7.56
N TYR A 294 1.46 9.63 -7.77
CA TYR A 294 2.64 10.44 -8.07
C TYR A 294 2.79 11.57 -7.06
N ALA A 295 4.02 12.03 -6.89
CA ALA A 295 4.31 13.17 -6.04
C ALA A 295 4.00 14.48 -6.77
N GLN A 296 3.46 15.46 -6.03
CA GLN A 296 3.24 16.83 -6.47
C GLN A 296 4.19 17.79 -5.72
N TYR A 297 4.80 18.71 -6.45
CA TYR A 297 5.41 19.90 -5.86
C TYR A 297 4.38 21.03 -5.80
N ALA A 298 4.27 21.67 -4.64
CA ALA A 298 3.74 23.02 -4.57
C ALA A 298 4.84 23.97 -5.06
N CYS A 299 4.49 24.81 -6.03
CA CYS A 299 5.38 25.77 -6.62
C CYS A 299 4.84 27.18 -6.40
N ASP A 300 5.62 28.00 -5.70
CA ASP A 300 5.36 29.43 -5.57
C ASP A 300 6.27 30.16 -6.57
N ILE A 301 5.66 30.86 -7.52
CA ILE A 301 6.38 31.58 -8.58
C ILE A 301 6.16 33.07 -8.39
N GLN A 302 7.26 33.79 -8.20
CA GLN A 302 7.25 35.26 -8.19
C GLN A 302 7.63 35.77 -9.57
N ALA A 303 6.77 36.60 -10.17
CA ALA A 303 6.99 37.17 -11.49
C ALA A 303 6.28 38.52 -11.66
N PRO A 304 6.84 39.46 -12.45
CA PRO A 304 6.14 40.68 -12.83
C PRO A 304 5.04 40.40 -13.87
N ALA A 305 4.05 41.31 -13.95
CA ALA A 305 2.90 41.20 -14.86
C ALA A 305 3.29 40.90 -16.33
N GLU A 306 4.38 41.51 -16.80
CA GLU A 306 4.84 41.44 -18.19
C GLU A 306 5.19 40.01 -18.66
N VAL A 307 5.59 39.12 -17.74
CA VAL A 307 6.06 37.77 -18.08
C VAL A 307 5.09 36.67 -17.65
N LEU A 308 3.93 37.01 -17.08
CA LEU A 308 2.93 36.05 -16.60
C LEU A 308 2.49 35.06 -17.69
N GLY A 309 2.22 35.54 -18.90
CA GLY A 309 1.83 34.67 -20.01
C GLY A 309 2.88 33.60 -20.34
N LYS A 310 4.18 33.94 -20.20
CA LYS A 310 5.28 32.99 -20.40
C LYS A 310 5.37 31.97 -19.27
N VAL A 311 5.11 32.41 -18.04
CA VAL A 311 5.05 31.53 -16.85
C VAL A 311 3.94 30.50 -17.03
N TYR A 312 2.72 30.94 -17.36
CA TYR A 312 1.58 30.05 -17.60
C TYR A 312 1.85 29.04 -18.71
N ALA A 313 2.46 29.47 -19.82
CA ALA A 313 2.84 28.57 -20.90
C ALA A 313 3.81 27.45 -20.45
N VAL A 314 4.79 27.77 -19.59
CA VAL A 314 5.73 26.76 -19.07
C VAL A 314 5.05 25.81 -18.09
N VAL A 315 4.19 26.32 -17.21
CA VAL A 315 3.43 25.52 -16.23
C VAL A 315 2.50 24.54 -16.96
N SER A 316 1.67 25.03 -17.89
CA SER A 316 0.72 24.18 -18.63
C SER A 316 1.42 23.13 -19.50
N LYS A 317 2.55 23.47 -20.14
CA LYS A 317 3.36 22.52 -20.92
C LYS A 317 3.85 21.33 -20.07
N ARG A 318 4.09 21.54 -18.78
CA ARG A 318 4.56 20.52 -17.83
C ARG A 318 3.42 19.86 -17.05
N GLU A 319 2.17 20.04 -17.48
CA GLU A 319 0.96 19.52 -16.82
C GLU A 319 0.79 20.05 -15.38
N GLY A 320 1.30 21.26 -15.10
CA GLY A 320 1.06 21.93 -13.84
C GLY A 320 -0.31 22.61 -13.80
N VAL A 321 -0.89 22.67 -12.61
CA VAL A 321 -2.22 23.28 -12.35
C VAL A 321 -2.04 24.52 -11.50
N VAL A 322 -2.56 25.65 -11.94
CA VAL A 322 -2.52 26.91 -11.18
C VAL A 322 -3.67 26.91 -10.18
N LEU A 323 -3.36 27.12 -8.90
CA LEU A 323 -4.34 27.18 -7.82
C LEU A 323 -4.84 28.60 -7.58
N SER A 324 -3.90 29.55 -7.49
CA SER A 324 -4.23 30.95 -7.21
C SER A 324 -3.16 31.89 -7.76
N GLU A 325 -3.60 33.07 -8.15
CA GLU A 325 -2.75 34.19 -8.54
C GLU A 325 -3.07 35.37 -7.63
N ASN A 326 -2.06 35.90 -6.94
CA ASN A 326 -2.24 37.08 -6.08
C ASN A 326 -1.14 38.10 -6.35
N MET A 327 -1.52 39.37 -6.48
CA MET A 327 -0.58 40.48 -6.55
C MET A 327 -0.14 40.87 -5.14
N LYS A 328 1.17 41.04 -4.92
CA LYS A 328 1.67 41.49 -3.62
C LYS A 328 1.47 42.99 -3.48
N GLU A 329 0.66 43.41 -2.50
CA GLU A 329 0.37 44.82 -2.24
C GLU A 329 1.63 45.67 -2.12
N GLY A 330 1.65 46.81 -2.80
CA GLY A 330 2.79 47.72 -2.86
C GLY A 330 3.91 47.30 -3.82
N SER A 331 3.72 46.27 -4.66
CA SER A 331 4.66 45.87 -5.71
C SER A 331 3.95 45.36 -6.98
N ASP A 332 4.58 45.48 -8.14
CA ASP A 332 4.07 44.93 -9.41
C ASP A 332 4.40 43.42 -9.58
N ILE A 333 4.70 42.73 -8.47
CA ILE A 333 5.07 41.31 -8.45
C ILE A 333 3.84 40.48 -8.09
N PHE A 334 3.57 39.50 -8.94
CA PHE A 334 2.56 38.48 -8.73
C PHE A 334 3.20 37.24 -8.11
N THR A 335 2.49 36.65 -7.16
CA THR A 335 2.78 35.34 -6.60
C THR A 335 1.76 34.35 -7.12
N ILE A 336 2.22 33.43 -7.97
CA ILE A 336 1.41 32.37 -8.54
C ILE A 336 1.68 31.10 -7.75
N LYS A 337 0.63 30.52 -7.18
CA LYS A 337 0.69 29.20 -6.53
C LYS A 337 0.20 28.16 -7.51
N CYS A 338 1.02 27.15 -7.79
CA CYS A 338 0.65 26.04 -8.66
C CYS A 338 1.12 24.69 -8.13
N LEU A 339 0.50 23.61 -8.60
CA LEU A 339 0.93 22.24 -8.40
C LEU A 339 1.65 21.76 -9.66
N LEU A 340 2.77 21.08 -9.48
CA LEU A 340 3.58 20.55 -10.57
C LEU A 340 4.00 19.10 -10.29
N PRO A 341 3.65 18.14 -11.18
CA PRO A 341 4.04 16.75 -11.00
C PRO A 341 5.56 16.61 -10.95
N VAL A 342 6.09 15.90 -9.95
CA VAL A 342 7.55 15.72 -9.74
C VAL A 342 8.22 15.10 -10.97
N ARG A 343 7.53 14.20 -11.68
CA ARG A 343 8.06 13.58 -12.91
C ARG A 343 8.37 14.61 -14.02
N ASN A 344 7.64 15.72 -14.05
CA ASN A 344 7.73 16.74 -15.09
C ASN A 344 8.50 17.98 -14.60
N SER A 345 8.89 18.06 -13.32
CA SER A 345 9.56 19.23 -12.76
C SER A 345 11.06 19.32 -13.09
N PHE A 346 11.65 18.25 -13.63
CA PHE A 346 13.07 18.25 -13.98
C PHE A 346 13.38 19.32 -15.05
N GLY A 347 14.28 20.24 -14.71
CA GLY A 347 14.63 21.40 -15.55
C GLY A 347 13.56 22.50 -15.61
N PHE A 348 12.50 22.43 -14.80
CA PHE A 348 11.43 23.44 -14.77
C PHE A 348 11.96 24.82 -14.40
N ALA A 349 12.79 24.91 -13.36
CA ALA A 349 13.36 26.17 -12.89
C ALA A 349 14.25 26.84 -13.95
N ASP A 350 14.99 26.05 -14.72
CA ASP A 350 15.84 26.58 -15.79
C ASP A 350 15.01 27.02 -17.00
N GLU A 351 13.98 26.25 -17.35
CA GLU A 351 13.08 26.58 -18.47
C GLU A 351 12.32 27.88 -18.22
N ILE A 352 11.77 28.07 -17.02
CA ILE A 352 11.02 29.29 -16.68
C ILE A 352 11.94 30.51 -16.64
N ARG A 353 13.14 30.40 -16.04
CA ARG A 353 14.14 31.48 -16.02
C ARG A 353 14.57 31.84 -17.44
N LYS A 354 14.85 30.86 -18.29
CA LYS A 354 15.23 31.10 -19.68
C LYS A 354 14.12 31.80 -20.48
N ARG A 355 12.86 31.40 -20.31
CA ARG A 355 11.70 32.00 -21.02
C ARG A 355 11.42 33.43 -20.57
N THR A 356 11.66 33.72 -19.29
CA THR A 356 11.39 35.02 -18.66
C THR A 356 12.63 35.91 -18.57
N SER A 357 13.75 35.53 -19.18
CA SER A 357 15.04 36.22 -19.04
C SER A 357 15.48 36.43 -17.59
N GLY A 358 15.11 35.50 -16.70
CA GLY A 358 15.41 35.53 -15.26
C GLY A 358 14.40 36.30 -14.41
N ALA A 359 13.37 36.90 -15.01
CA ALA A 359 12.39 37.72 -14.28
C ALA A 359 11.41 36.90 -13.40
N ALA A 360 11.23 35.60 -13.68
CA ALA A 360 10.43 34.71 -12.84
C ALA A 360 11.31 33.78 -12.01
N PHE A 361 10.96 33.65 -10.73
CA PHE A 361 11.65 32.80 -9.78
C PHE A 361 10.70 31.75 -9.18
N PRO A 362 10.84 30.46 -9.54
CA PRO A 362 10.04 29.40 -8.94
C PRO A 362 10.71 28.83 -7.68
N GLN A 363 9.89 28.55 -6.66
CA GLN A 363 10.28 27.78 -5.48
C GLN A 363 9.45 26.50 -5.42
N LEU A 364 10.12 25.35 -5.53
CA LEU A 364 9.48 24.03 -5.50
C LEU A 364 9.62 23.42 -4.10
N VAL A 365 8.49 23.06 -3.49
CA VAL A 365 8.43 22.36 -2.20
C VAL A 365 7.53 21.14 -2.36
N PHE A 366 7.93 20.00 -1.79
CA PHE A 366 7.08 18.81 -1.78
C PHE A 366 5.74 19.11 -1.10
N SER A 367 4.63 18.81 -1.76
CA SER A 367 3.29 19.04 -1.23
C SER A 367 2.68 17.74 -0.71
N HIS A 368 2.34 16.83 -1.62
CA HIS A 368 1.64 15.59 -1.28
C HIS A 368 1.76 14.55 -2.40
N TRP A 369 1.20 13.37 -2.15
CA TRP A 369 1.01 12.33 -3.15
C TRP A 369 -0.42 12.38 -3.67
N GLU A 370 -0.57 12.39 -4.98
CA GLU A 370 -1.86 12.43 -5.66
C GLU A 370 -2.09 11.11 -6.41
N THR A 371 -3.34 10.63 -6.42
CA THR A 371 -3.71 9.36 -7.06
C THR A 371 -4.13 9.62 -8.50
N ILE A 372 -3.62 8.83 -9.44
CA ILE A 372 -4.11 8.85 -10.82
C ILE A 372 -5.52 8.26 -10.86
N PRO A 373 -6.53 8.97 -11.41
CA PRO A 373 -7.92 8.54 -11.41
C PRO A 373 -8.20 7.33 -12.32
N VAL A 374 -7.19 6.84 -13.04
CA VAL A 374 -7.28 5.73 -13.99
C VAL A 374 -6.62 4.48 -13.41
N ASN A 375 -7.34 3.34 -13.46
CA ASN A 375 -6.79 2.04 -13.06
C ASN A 375 -5.81 1.53 -14.16
N PRO A 376 -4.56 1.13 -13.81
CA PRO A 376 -3.58 0.62 -14.78
C PRO A 376 -4.00 -0.62 -15.56
N PHE A 377 -4.94 -1.41 -15.04
CA PHE A 377 -5.42 -2.65 -15.67
C PHE A 377 -6.83 -2.53 -16.24
N TRP A 378 -7.39 -1.32 -16.29
CA TRP A 378 -8.72 -1.13 -16.87
C TRP A 378 -8.72 -1.43 -18.37
N ILE A 379 -9.72 -2.20 -18.78
CA ILE A 379 -10.03 -2.56 -20.17
C ILE A 379 -11.52 -2.27 -20.34
N PRO A 380 -11.96 -1.62 -21.44
CA PRO A 380 -13.38 -1.38 -21.69
C PRO A 380 -14.10 -2.73 -21.77
N THR A 381 -15.10 -2.94 -20.93
CA THR A 381 -15.90 -4.18 -20.92
C THR A 381 -17.36 -3.91 -21.23
N THR A 382 -17.87 -2.71 -20.91
CA THR A 382 -19.27 -2.37 -21.13
C THR A 382 -19.51 -1.87 -22.56
N VAL A 383 -20.75 -2.02 -23.04
CA VAL A 383 -21.16 -1.58 -24.38
C VAL A 383 -20.98 -0.07 -24.55
N GLU A 384 -21.27 0.72 -23.52
CA GLU A 384 -21.10 2.18 -23.54
C GLU A 384 -19.61 2.58 -23.60
N GLU A 385 -18.75 1.91 -22.82
CA GLU A 385 -17.30 2.12 -22.88
C GLU A 385 -16.72 1.70 -24.24
N LEU A 386 -17.18 0.59 -24.82
CA LEU A 386 -16.78 0.14 -26.15
C LEU A 386 -17.21 1.11 -27.25
N LEU A 387 -18.40 1.74 -27.12
CA LEU A 387 -18.84 2.78 -28.04
C LEU A 387 -18.00 4.06 -27.93
N HIS A 388 -17.55 4.41 -26.72
CA HIS A 388 -16.76 5.62 -26.48
C HIS A 388 -15.27 5.44 -26.81
N TYR A 389 -14.68 4.30 -26.44
CA TYR A 389 -13.26 4.02 -26.54
C TYR A 389 -12.87 3.08 -27.69
N GLY A 390 -13.85 2.46 -28.36
CA GLY A 390 -13.64 1.45 -29.40
C GLY A 390 -13.44 0.03 -28.86
N GLU A 391 -13.48 -0.98 -29.74
CA GLU A 391 -13.20 -2.39 -29.42
C GLU A 391 -11.74 -2.63 -28.96
N ILE A 392 -10.84 -1.75 -29.42
CA ILE A 392 -9.47 -1.63 -28.99
C ILE A 392 -9.39 -0.21 -28.46
N ALA A 393 -9.21 -0.01 -27.16
CA ALA A 393 -9.13 1.33 -26.57
C ALA A 393 -8.08 2.17 -27.33
N ASP A 394 -8.52 3.03 -28.25
CA ASP A 394 -7.63 3.80 -29.14
C ASP A 394 -6.77 4.78 -28.31
N THR A 395 -7.24 5.15 -27.12
CA THR A 395 -6.50 5.91 -26.12
C THR A 395 -5.66 5.00 -25.22
N VAL A 396 -4.34 5.11 -25.31
CA VAL A 396 -3.40 4.43 -24.41
C VAL A 396 -3.65 4.86 -22.97
N ASN A 397 -3.96 3.89 -22.10
CA ASN A 397 -4.11 4.12 -20.67
C ASN A 397 -2.82 4.72 -20.09
N LEU A 398 -2.88 5.98 -19.65
CA LEU A 398 -1.73 6.72 -19.10
C LEU A 398 -1.11 5.98 -17.90
N ALA A 399 -1.95 5.43 -17.02
CA ALA A 399 -1.47 4.71 -15.84
C ALA A 399 -0.74 3.42 -16.24
N MET A 400 -1.24 2.69 -17.24
CA MET A 400 -0.57 1.51 -17.79
C MET A 400 0.78 1.87 -18.44
N LYS A 401 0.83 2.96 -19.20
CA LYS A 401 2.06 3.45 -19.83
C LYS A 401 3.13 3.77 -18.78
N LEU A 402 2.77 4.54 -17.76
CA LEU A 402 3.68 4.90 -16.66
C LEU A 402 4.15 3.66 -15.88
N MET A 403 3.25 2.70 -15.63
CA MET A 403 3.60 1.43 -15.01
C MET A 403 4.63 0.67 -15.84
N ASN A 404 4.39 0.53 -17.15
CA ASN A 404 5.28 -0.18 -18.06
C ASN A 404 6.64 0.51 -18.19
N ASP A 405 6.69 1.84 -18.22
CA ASP A 405 7.94 2.61 -18.25
C ASP A 405 8.80 2.39 -16.99
N VAL A 406 8.17 2.29 -15.81
CA VAL A 406 8.87 1.94 -14.57
C VAL A 406 9.33 0.48 -14.62
N ARG A 407 8.47 -0.45 -15.03
CA ARG A 407 8.79 -1.88 -15.13
C ARG A 407 9.96 -2.14 -16.08
N LYS A 408 9.97 -1.51 -17.26
CA LYS A 408 11.07 -1.61 -18.23
C LYS A 408 12.40 -1.12 -17.66
N ARG A 409 12.40 0.05 -17.00
CA ARG A 409 13.60 0.60 -16.36
C ARG A 409 14.15 -0.30 -15.25
N LYS A 410 13.29 -1.03 -14.55
CA LYS A 410 13.66 -2.01 -13.53
C LYS A 410 13.96 -3.42 -14.06
N GLY A 411 13.81 -3.67 -15.36
CA GLY A 411 13.97 -5.01 -15.94
C GLY A 411 12.84 -5.99 -15.60
N LEU A 412 11.69 -5.49 -15.11
CA LEU A 412 10.52 -6.32 -14.81
C LEU A 412 9.80 -6.72 -16.10
N ARG A 413 9.24 -7.94 -16.11
CA ARG A 413 8.47 -8.44 -17.26
C ARG A 413 7.28 -7.51 -17.55
N VAL A 414 7.12 -7.11 -18.81
CA VAL A 414 5.97 -6.36 -19.30
C VAL A 414 5.18 -7.24 -20.26
N LYS A 415 3.85 -7.32 -20.07
CA LYS A 415 2.95 -8.01 -20.99
C LYS A 415 2.66 -7.11 -22.19
N GLU A 416 3.64 -6.95 -23.08
CA GLU A 416 3.37 -6.31 -24.37
C GLU A 416 2.83 -7.36 -25.34
N LYS A 417 1.70 -7.07 -25.99
CA LYS A 417 1.22 -7.88 -27.10
C LYS A 417 2.22 -7.72 -28.25
N LEU A 418 3.15 -8.67 -28.38
CA LEU A 418 4.20 -8.65 -29.41
C LEU A 418 3.62 -8.75 -30.84
N VAL A 419 2.44 -9.34 -31.00
CA VAL A 419 1.72 -9.45 -32.28
C VAL A 419 0.21 -9.35 -32.03
N GLU A 420 -0.43 -8.28 -32.49
CA GLU A 420 -1.89 -8.09 -32.35
C GLU A 420 -2.70 -8.91 -33.36
N HIS A 421 -2.10 -9.27 -34.51
CA HIS A 421 -2.75 -10.07 -35.56
C HIS A 421 -1.78 -11.07 -36.19
N GLY A 422 -1.49 -12.18 -35.50
CA GLY A 422 -0.66 -13.27 -36.05
C GLY A 422 -1.26 -13.90 -37.31
N GLU A 423 -2.60 -13.92 -37.42
CA GLU A 423 -3.31 -14.47 -38.59
C GLU A 423 -3.13 -13.63 -39.85
N LYS A 424 -3.08 -12.29 -39.74
CA LYS A 424 -2.90 -11.40 -40.91
C LYS A 424 -1.50 -11.48 -41.52
N GLN A 425 -0.50 -11.95 -40.77
CA GLN A 425 0.86 -12.16 -41.29
C GLN A 425 0.93 -13.34 -42.27
N ARG A 426 0.13 -14.40 -42.10
CA ARG A 426 0.08 -15.53 -43.06
C ARG A 426 -0.46 -15.11 -44.42
N THR A 427 -1.35 -14.13 -44.49
CA THR A 427 -1.90 -13.61 -45.76
C THR A 427 -1.03 -12.54 -46.43
N LEU A 428 -0.22 -11.80 -45.67
CA LEU A 428 0.72 -10.79 -46.21
C LEU A 428 1.91 -11.44 -46.93
N GLY A 429 2.33 -12.63 -46.51
CA GLY A 429 3.41 -13.38 -47.15
C GLY A 429 3.03 -14.10 -48.46
N ARG A 430 1.74 -14.10 -48.86
CA ARG A 430 1.26 -14.84 -50.04
C ARG A 430 1.15 -14.00 -51.33
N ASN A 431 1.37 -12.68 -51.25
CA ASN A 431 1.37 -11.76 -52.38
C ASN A 431 2.67 -10.93 -52.45
N LYS A 432 3.82 -11.57 -52.23
CA LYS A 432 5.15 -10.97 -52.49
C LYS A 432 5.92 -11.80 -53.50
#